data_AF-A0A8C1FTW0-F1
#
_entry.id   AF-A0A8C1FTW0-F1
#
_cell.length_a   1.000
_cell.length_b   1.000
_cell.length_c   1.000
_cell.angle_alpha   90.00
_cell.angle_beta   90.00
_cell.angle_gamma   90.00
#
_symmetry.space_group_name_H-M   'P 1'
#
loop_
_entity.id
_entity.type
_entity.pdbx_description
1 polymer ?
#
loop_
_entity_poly.entity_id
_entity_poly.type
_entity_poly.pdbx_seq_one_letter_code
_entity_poly.pdbx_strand_id
1 'polypeptide(L)'
;MASERVLTAGQCWGILVSAEKDFLKVIEKVMMDEIEEMTREEELLVLYFMEVLVMLWFLQEPEVVKNMTVSDWLERTYIEGNGERTMVEVNQCDAFFVMSMEEEMWFDGYYEYLRPAMIKRRHTRCSFDKAEKFFISSSGDPVDNPSEDLKKLHDKYFLPRITSNMARSFVHAVMQNYDLTDEENLLCPAEEPEPTWMNANTAFYMLKMLHPVTVHAAPPEKAARMHISRKYESHCLSLWCGNQKKLRKRLVLDTFGPSRPSESKVHSWIEKQGWMENVPDAAEIMKDWKPPRSIQAPTDSKSIRQMIRKQCWKGLQLMDREGKGLSVVTSRPFAGGEVICDFHGRLISREEGLEIHQNNEAQAGHLFFFTNKNGQGMCLDAHEEPCDCHPNKTTFGRQIKHSVKRANLSPRLHFVEDEPVILFMATRDIQTDEEIRYDYGDNKRSFAGDGLDLTPS
;
A
#
# COMPACT_ATOMS: atom_id res chain seq x y z
N MET A 1 30.49 -27.84 -2.70
CA MET A 1 29.61 -26.89 -3.38
C MET A 1 28.39 -27.66 -3.85
N ALA A 2 27.27 -27.52 -3.15
CA ALA A 2 26.03 -28.16 -3.59
C ALA A 2 25.60 -27.44 -4.87
N SER A 3 25.52 -28.17 -5.98
CA SER A 3 24.81 -27.72 -7.17
C SER A 3 23.44 -27.20 -6.72
N GLU A 4 23.19 -25.90 -6.85
CA GLU A 4 21.83 -25.38 -6.78
C GLU A 4 21.01 -26.19 -7.78
N ARG A 5 20.07 -27.00 -7.28
CA ARG A 5 19.18 -27.75 -8.15
C ARG A 5 18.30 -26.73 -8.83
N VAL A 6 18.51 -26.53 -10.12
CA VAL A 6 17.63 -25.72 -10.96
C VAL A 6 16.23 -26.32 -10.88
N LEU A 7 15.27 -25.53 -10.40
CA LEU A 7 13.85 -25.90 -10.36
C LEU A 7 13.37 -26.14 -11.79
N THR A 8 12.51 -27.15 -11.98
CA THR A 8 11.84 -27.37 -13.26
C THR A 8 10.44 -26.77 -13.25
N ALA A 9 9.88 -26.49 -14.43
CA ALA A 9 8.48 -26.06 -14.53
C ALA A 9 7.52 -27.10 -13.88
N GLY A 10 7.77 -28.39 -14.10
CA GLY A 10 6.97 -29.44 -13.47
C GLY A 10 6.99 -29.39 -11.94
N GLN A 11 8.08 -28.92 -11.33
CA GLN A 11 8.11 -28.69 -9.88
C GLN A 11 7.32 -27.44 -9.50
N CYS A 12 7.51 -26.31 -10.19
CA CYS A 12 6.87 -25.04 -9.85
C CYS A 12 5.33 -25.08 -9.94
N TRP A 13 4.77 -25.74 -10.95
CA TRP A 13 3.32 -25.81 -11.17
C TRP A 13 2.72 -27.20 -10.87
N GLY A 14 3.52 -28.13 -10.34
CA GLY A 14 3.09 -29.51 -10.10
C GLY A 14 1.90 -29.63 -9.15
N ILE A 15 1.75 -28.70 -8.19
CA ILE A 15 0.61 -28.67 -7.28
C ILE A 15 -0.70 -28.35 -7.98
N LEU A 16 -0.70 -27.43 -8.95
CA LEU A 16 -1.89 -27.09 -9.74
C LEU A 16 -2.31 -28.31 -10.56
N VAL A 17 -1.37 -28.93 -11.27
CA VAL A 17 -1.65 -30.13 -12.09
C VAL A 17 -2.17 -31.29 -11.24
N SER A 18 -1.59 -31.51 -10.05
CA SER A 18 -1.97 -32.65 -9.20
C SER A 18 -3.32 -32.46 -8.51
N ALA A 19 -3.66 -31.22 -8.15
CA ALA A 19 -4.89 -30.89 -7.45
C ALA A 19 -6.07 -30.55 -8.38
N GLU A 20 -5.81 -30.20 -9.65
CA GLU A 20 -6.82 -29.70 -10.60
C GLU A 20 -8.04 -30.60 -10.71
N LYS A 21 -7.86 -31.91 -10.91
CA LYS A 21 -8.98 -32.84 -11.05
C LYS A 21 -9.89 -32.87 -9.82
N ASP A 22 -9.30 -32.88 -8.64
CA ASP A 22 -10.05 -32.90 -7.38
C ASP A 22 -10.74 -31.55 -7.16
N PHE A 23 -10.04 -30.46 -7.45
CA PHE A 23 -10.56 -29.10 -7.39
C PHE A 23 -11.76 -28.93 -8.33
N LEU A 24 -11.66 -29.32 -9.60
CA LEU A 24 -12.72 -29.20 -10.60
C LEU A 24 -13.99 -29.93 -10.17
N LYS A 25 -13.84 -31.14 -9.61
CA LYS A 25 -14.97 -31.91 -9.07
C LYS A 25 -15.66 -31.19 -7.91
N VAL A 26 -14.90 -30.49 -7.08
CA VAL A 26 -15.44 -29.81 -5.88
C VAL A 26 -16.02 -28.45 -6.22
N ILE A 27 -15.38 -27.67 -7.10
CA ILE A 27 -15.90 -26.36 -7.53
C ILE A 27 -17.18 -26.51 -8.36
N GLU A 28 -17.35 -27.62 -9.08
CA GLU A 28 -18.63 -27.94 -9.75
C GLU A 28 -19.79 -27.99 -8.75
N LYS A 29 -19.62 -28.66 -7.60
CA LYS A 29 -20.60 -28.66 -6.51
C LYS A 29 -20.91 -27.25 -6.00
N VAL A 30 -19.88 -26.41 -5.88
CA VAL A 30 -20.04 -25.00 -5.46
C VAL A 30 -20.91 -24.24 -6.46
N MET A 31 -20.64 -24.40 -7.76
CA MET A 31 -21.38 -23.75 -8.84
C MET A 31 -22.81 -24.29 -8.99
N MET A 32 -23.07 -25.53 -8.54
CA MET A 32 -24.40 -26.14 -8.48
C MET A 32 -25.17 -25.81 -7.19
N ASP A 33 -24.63 -24.94 -6.32
CA ASP A 33 -25.19 -24.54 -5.02
C ASP A 33 -25.39 -25.72 -4.03
N GLU A 34 -24.57 -26.77 -4.15
CA GLU A 34 -24.59 -27.95 -3.26
C GLU A 34 -23.71 -27.74 -2.00
N ILE A 35 -23.66 -26.50 -1.49
CA ILE A 35 -22.72 -26.10 -0.43
C ILE A 35 -23.00 -26.81 0.91
N GLU A 36 -24.26 -27.15 1.19
CA GLU A 36 -24.65 -27.85 2.43
C GLU A 36 -24.09 -29.28 2.51
N GLU A 37 -23.80 -29.89 1.36
CA GLU A 37 -23.26 -31.26 1.27
C GLU A 37 -21.73 -31.30 1.29
N MET A 38 -21.07 -30.13 1.26
CA MET A 38 -19.61 -30.04 1.23
C MET A 38 -18.99 -30.33 2.60
N THR A 39 -17.94 -31.15 2.59
CA THR A 39 -17.09 -31.38 3.74
C THR A 39 -16.11 -30.23 3.98
N ARG A 40 -15.62 -30.06 5.20
CA ARG A 40 -14.57 -29.06 5.51
C ARG A 40 -13.30 -29.21 4.67
N GLU A 41 -12.95 -30.43 4.29
CA GLU A 41 -11.78 -30.70 3.45
C GLU A 41 -11.98 -30.24 2.00
N GLU A 42 -13.21 -30.35 1.48
CA GLU A 42 -13.59 -29.86 0.15
C GLU A 42 -13.58 -28.32 0.12
N GLU A 43 -14.11 -27.66 1.15
CA GLU A 43 -14.06 -26.19 1.26
C GLU A 43 -12.62 -25.67 1.29
N LEU A 44 -11.76 -26.31 2.10
CA LEU A 44 -10.34 -25.96 2.18
C LEU A 44 -9.61 -26.27 0.88
N LEU A 45 -9.98 -27.32 0.13
CA LEU A 45 -9.39 -27.59 -1.17
C LEU A 45 -9.67 -26.45 -2.15
N VAL A 46 -10.91 -25.96 -2.24
CA VAL A 46 -11.28 -24.82 -3.08
C VAL A 46 -10.50 -23.58 -2.69
N LEU A 47 -10.51 -23.24 -1.39
CA LEU A 47 -9.80 -22.07 -0.87
C LEU A 47 -8.31 -22.16 -1.20
N TYR A 48 -7.64 -23.24 -0.83
CA TYR A 48 -6.20 -23.40 -1.02
C TYR A 48 -5.82 -23.40 -2.50
N PHE A 49 -6.62 -24.04 -3.37
CA PHE A 49 -6.37 -24.03 -4.81
C PHE A 49 -6.46 -22.62 -5.39
N MET A 50 -7.46 -21.81 -4.98
CA MET A 50 -7.57 -20.41 -5.40
C MET A 50 -6.37 -19.58 -4.93
N GLU A 51 -5.92 -19.77 -3.70
CA GLU A 51 -4.71 -19.11 -3.19
C GLU A 51 -3.45 -19.51 -3.98
N VAL A 52 -3.34 -20.79 -4.36
CA VAL A 52 -2.26 -21.29 -5.22
C VAL A 52 -2.31 -20.68 -6.61
N LEU A 53 -3.50 -20.49 -7.21
CA LEU A 53 -3.64 -19.79 -8.49
C LEU A 53 -3.06 -18.39 -8.38
N VAL A 54 -3.44 -17.60 -7.37
CA VAL A 54 -2.92 -16.24 -7.17
C VAL A 54 -1.41 -16.24 -6.98
N MET A 55 -0.89 -17.11 -6.11
CA MET A 55 0.53 -17.09 -5.74
C MET A 55 1.46 -17.70 -6.81
N LEU A 56 1.08 -18.82 -7.43
CA LEU A 56 1.95 -19.58 -8.33
C LEU A 56 1.58 -19.38 -9.81
N TRP A 57 0.30 -19.41 -10.15
CA TRP A 57 -0.15 -19.30 -11.55
C TRP A 57 -0.13 -17.84 -12.02
N PHE A 58 -0.59 -16.92 -11.18
CA PHE A 58 -0.61 -15.48 -11.47
C PHE A 58 0.65 -14.75 -10.97
N LEU A 59 1.60 -15.48 -10.37
CA LEU A 59 2.91 -15.02 -9.91
C LEU A 59 2.83 -13.85 -8.89
N GLN A 60 1.83 -13.86 -8.01
CA GLN A 60 1.65 -12.81 -7.00
C GLN A 60 2.28 -13.17 -5.65
N GLU A 61 2.54 -12.15 -4.83
CA GLU A 61 2.96 -12.32 -3.43
C GLU A 61 1.81 -12.86 -2.56
N PRO A 62 2.09 -13.59 -1.47
CA PRO A 62 1.09 -13.96 -0.47
C PRO A 62 0.30 -12.77 0.07
N GLU A 63 0.92 -11.60 0.16
CA GLU A 63 0.28 -10.34 0.58
C GLU A 63 -0.90 -9.96 -0.33
N VAL A 64 -0.87 -10.30 -1.61
CA VAL A 64 -1.99 -10.05 -2.53
C VAL A 64 -3.22 -10.85 -2.11
N VAL A 65 -3.06 -12.13 -1.78
CA VAL A 65 -4.14 -12.98 -1.24
C VAL A 65 -4.65 -12.40 0.09
N LYS A 66 -3.75 -12.02 1.00
CA LYS A 66 -4.15 -11.46 2.31
C LYS A 66 -4.91 -10.14 2.20
N ASN A 67 -4.57 -9.33 1.19
CA ASN A 67 -5.05 -7.96 1.10
C ASN A 67 -6.17 -7.72 0.10
N MET A 68 -6.36 -8.61 -0.88
CA MET A 68 -7.45 -8.54 -1.83
C MET A 68 -8.79 -8.39 -1.12
N THR A 69 -9.56 -7.40 -1.57
CA THR A 69 -10.87 -7.06 -1.02
C THR A 69 -12.02 -7.48 -1.93
N VAL A 70 -13.22 -7.51 -1.37
CA VAL A 70 -14.47 -7.65 -2.13
C VAL A 70 -14.65 -6.48 -3.09
N SER A 71 -14.27 -5.27 -2.69
CA SER A 71 -14.30 -4.08 -3.55
C SER A 71 -13.38 -4.27 -4.76
N ASP A 72 -12.14 -4.72 -4.55
CA ASP A 72 -11.20 -5.04 -5.64
C ASP A 72 -11.80 -6.08 -6.62
N TRP A 73 -12.51 -7.09 -6.11
CA TRP A 73 -13.19 -8.10 -6.94
C TRP A 73 -14.37 -7.53 -7.74
N LEU A 74 -15.19 -6.69 -7.13
CA LEU A 74 -16.37 -6.10 -7.77
C LEU A 74 -16.00 -4.99 -8.77
N GLU A 75 -14.84 -4.36 -8.59
CA GLU A 75 -14.28 -3.34 -9.49
C GLU A 75 -13.39 -3.93 -10.59
N ARG A 76 -13.37 -5.27 -10.74
CA ARG A 76 -12.62 -5.94 -11.80
C ARG A 76 -13.00 -5.42 -13.20
N THR A 77 -12.03 -5.42 -14.09
CA THR A 77 -12.16 -4.87 -15.44
C THR A 77 -11.82 -5.92 -16.49
N TYR A 78 -12.21 -5.68 -17.74
CA TYR A 78 -11.91 -6.58 -18.85
C TYR A 78 -10.79 -6.02 -19.72
N ILE A 79 -9.89 -6.90 -20.14
CA ILE A 79 -8.80 -6.57 -21.05
C ILE A 79 -9.15 -7.11 -22.43
N GLU A 80 -9.22 -6.19 -23.39
CA GLU A 80 -9.38 -6.51 -24.81
C GLU A 80 -8.09 -7.13 -25.38
N GLY A 81 -8.24 -8.17 -26.21
CA GLY A 81 -7.14 -8.92 -26.80
C GLY A 81 -7.59 -10.22 -27.46
N ASN A 82 -6.65 -11.12 -27.75
CA ASN A 82 -6.97 -12.46 -28.29
C ASN A 82 -7.61 -13.33 -27.20
N GLY A 83 -8.93 -13.18 -27.02
CA GLY A 83 -9.70 -13.77 -25.93
C GLY A 83 -9.86 -12.78 -24.77
N GLU A 84 -11.09 -12.70 -24.27
CA GLU A 84 -11.45 -11.85 -23.13
C GLU A 84 -10.78 -12.36 -21.86
N ARG A 85 -10.21 -11.44 -21.09
CA ARG A 85 -9.57 -11.72 -19.81
C ARG A 85 -10.01 -10.71 -18.78
N THR A 86 -10.12 -11.17 -17.55
CA THR A 86 -10.57 -10.35 -16.43
C THR A 86 -9.39 -9.96 -15.58
N MET A 87 -9.29 -8.68 -15.24
CA MET A 87 -8.22 -8.11 -14.44
C MET A 87 -8.76 -7.64 -13.10
N VAL A 88 -8.09 -8.07 -12.03
CA VAL A 88 -8.33 -7.60 -10.67
C VAL A 88 -7.15 -6.77 -10.21
N GLU A 89 -7.41 -5.57 -9.74
CA GLU A 89 -6.42 -4.68 -9.13
C GLU A 89 -6.52 -4.76 -7.62
N VAL A 90 -5.41 -5.08 -6.95
CA VAL A 90 -5.33 -5.13 -5.49
C VAL A 90 -4.63 -3.87 -5.01
N ASN A 91 -5.43 -2.83 -4.80
CA ASN A 91 -4.97 -1.46 -4.54
C ASN A 91 -4.00 -1.36 -3.35
N GLN A 92 -4.26 -2.12 -2.29
CA GLN A 92 -3.42 -2.11 -1.09
C GLN A 92 -2.00 -2.63 -1.34
N CYS A 93 -1.81 -3.47 -2.37
CA CYS A 93 -0.51 -4.06 -2.71
C CYS A 93 0.14 -3.42 -3.93
N ASP A 94 -0.50 -2.42 -4.57
CA ASP A 94 -0.09 -1.89 -5.88
C ASP A 94 0.15 -3.01 -6.92
N ALA A 95 -0.69 -4.04 -6.86
CA ALA A 95 -0.55 -5.26 -7.63
C ALA A 95 -1.82 -5.54 -8.43
N PHE A 96 -1.72 -6.37 -9.46
CA PHE A 96 -2.87 -6.85 -10.22
C PHE A 96 -2.53 -8.21 -10.83
N PHE A 97 -3.57 -8.94 -11.20
CA PHE A 97 -3.45 -10.18 -11.97
C PHE A 97 -4.60 -10.31 -12.97
N VAL A 98 -4.38 -11.14 -13.98
CA VAL A 98 -5.35 -11.41 -15.04
C VAL A 98 -5.78 -12.87 -15.04
N MET A 99 -7.04 -13.11 -15.35
CA MET A 99 -7.67 -14.43 -15.36
C MET A 99 -8.27 -14.73 -16.72
N SER A 100 -8.35 -16.02 -17.06
CA SER A 100 -9.26 -16.51 -18.09
C SER A 100 -10.71 -16.40 -17.61
N MET A 101 -11.66 -16.55 -18.54
CA MET A 101 -13.09 -16.63 -18.21
C MET A 101 -13.39 -17.78 -17.24
N GLU A 102 -12.73 -18.93 -17.41
CA GLU A 102 -12.92 -20.10 -16.54
C GLU A 102 -12.40 -19.85 -15.13
N GLU A 103 -11.21 -19.25 -15.00
CA GLU A 103 -10.65 -18.86 -13.72
C GLU A 103 -11.54 -17.83 -13.01
N GLU A 104 -12.06 -16.83 -13.73
CA GLU A 104 -13.03 -15.88 -13.18
C GLU A 104 -14.29 -16.57 -12.65
N MET A 105 -14.87 -17.52 -13.42
CA MET A 105 -16.04 -18.28 -13.00
C MET A 105 -15.81 -19.03 -11.68
N TRP A 106 -14.61 -19.58 -11.48
CA TRP A 106 -14.29 -20.24 -10.21
C TRP A 106 -14.24 -19.26 -9.03
N PHE A 107 -13.68 -18.06 -9.25
CA PHE A 107 -13.64 -17.01 -8.22
C PHE A 107 -15.04 -16.45 -7.93
N ASP A 108 -15.89 -16.28 -8.94
CA ASP A 108 -17.30 -15.91 -8.76
C ASP A 108 -18.04 -17.01 -7.96
N GLY A 109 -17.85 -18.28 -8.31
CA GLY A 109 -18.42 -19.40 -7.57
C GLY A 109 -18.00 -19.40 -6.09
N TYR A 110 -16.72 -19.17 -5.82
CA TYR A 110 -16.21 -18.97 -4.46
C TYR A 110 -16.86 -17.76 -3.78
N TYR A 111 -16.93 -16.61 -4.45
CA TYR A 111 -17.43 -15.34 -3.89
C TYR A 111 -18.94 -15.37 -3.59
N GLU A 112 -19.74 -15.92 -4.49
CA GLU A 112 -21.20 -15.91 -4.42
C GLU A 112 -21.76 -17.00 -3.51
N TYR A 113 -21.14 -18.19 -3.51
CA TYR A 113 -21.71 -19.37 -2.84
C TYR A 113 -20.89 -19.80 -1.62
N LEU A 114 -19.61 -20.12 -1.81
CA LEU A 114 -18.80 -20.75 -0.75
C LEU A 114 -18.41 -19.75 0.35
N ARG A 115 -17.95 -18.56 -0.01
CA ARG A 115 -17.50 -17.51 0.91
C ARG A 115 -18.62 -17.09 1.89
N PRO A 116 -19.87 -16.80 1.48
CA PRO A 116 -20.95 -16.50 2.41
C PRO A 116 -21.27 -17.65 3.36
N ALA A 117 -21.22 -18.90 2.88
CA ALA A 117 -21.43 -20.07 3.73
C ALA A 117 -20.36 -20.20 4.82
N MET A 118 -19.09 -19.93 4.50
CA MET A 118 -18.01 -19.90 5.49
C MET A 118 -18.17 -18.75 6.49
N ILE A 119 -18.58 -17.56 6.04
CA ILE A 119 -18.81 -16.40 6.92
C ILE A 119 -19.94 -16.67 7.92
N LYS A 120 -21.03 -17.34 7.52
CA LYS A 120 -22.16 -17.68 8.41
C LYS A 120 -21.76 -18.51 9.62
N ARG A 121 -20.65 -19.26 9.53
CA ARG A 121 -20.16 -20.13 10.61
C ARG A 121 -19.31 -19.40 11.65
N ARG A 122 -19.03 -18.12 11.44
CA ARG A 122 -18.23 -17.31 12.36
C ARG A 122 -18.97 -17.13 13.70
N HIS A 123 -18.26 -17.37 14.80
CA HIS A 123 -18.82 -17.26 16.16
C HIS A 123 -18.81 -15.84 16.74
N THR A 124 -18.06 -14.90 16.15
CA THR A 124 -17.86 -13.53 16.67
C THR A 124 -18.29 -12.46 15.68
N ARG A 125 -18.70 -11.29 16.18
CA ARG A 125 -18.97 -10.12 15.30
C ARG A 125 -17.68 -9.71 14.57
N CYS A 126 -17.81 -9.47 13.27
CA CYS A 126 -16.72 -9.08 12.38
C CYS A 126 -16.67 -7.56 12.22
N SER A 127 -15.48 -6.96 12.25
CA SER A 127 -15.31 -5.56 11.83
C SER A 127 -15.54 -5.44 10.32
N PHE A 128 -15.88 -4.25 9.86
CA PHE A 128 -16.05 -3.97 8.42
C PHE A 128 -14.81 -4.37 7.61
N ASP A 129 -13.62 -3.92 8.05
CA ASP A 129 -12.35 -4.22 7.38
C ASP A 129 -12.07 -5.72 7.23
N LYS A 130 -12.50 -6.54 8.21
CA LYS A 130 -12.36 -8.00 8.15
C LYS A 130 -13.43 -8.64 7.26
N ALA A 131 -14.60 -8.04 7.13
CA ALA A 131 -15.66 -8.50 6.23
C ALA A 131 -15.37 -8.13 4.77
N GLU A 132 -14.56 -7.10 4.55
CA GLU A 132 -14.14 -6.62 3.23
C GLU A 132 -13.06 -7.52 2.59
N LYS A 133 -12.38 -8.39 3.35
CA LYS A 133 -11.38 -9.31 2.80
C LYS A 133 -12.00 -10.38 1.91
N PHE A 134 -11.42 -10.62 0.74
CA PHE A 134 -11.95 -11.55 -0.25
C PHE A 134 -11.78 -13.01 0.20
N PHE A 135 -10.54 -13.38 0.54
CA PHE A 135 -10.22 -14.73 1.01
C PHE A 135 -10.55 -14.92 2.49
N ILE A 136 -11.40 -15.90 2.77
CA ILE A 136 -11.93 -16.21 4.09
C ILE A 136 -11.67 -17.69 4.37
N SER A 137 -11.11 -17.98 5.54
CA SER A 137 -10.87 -19.33 6.05
C SER A 137 -12.17 -20.06 6.40
N SER A 138 -12.07 -21.36 6.63
CA SER A 138 -13.21 -22.20 7.02
C SER A 138 -13.86 -21.78 8.36
N SER A 139 -13.17 -21.03 9.23
CA SER A 139 -13.76 -20.44 10.44
C SER A 139 -14.55 -19.15 10.19
N GLY A 140 -14.56 -18.66 8.95
CA GLY A 140 -15.19 -17.41 8.57
C GLY A 140 -14.29 -16.18 8.75
N ASP A 141 -13.03 -16.35 9.19
CA ASP A 141 -12.05 -15.26 9.36
C ASP A 141 -11.16 -15.04 8.13
N PRO A 142 -10.66 -13.81 7.89
CA PRO A 142 -9.75 -13.55 6.79
C PRO A 142 -8.56 -14.50 6.81
N VAL A 143 -8.13 -14.95 5.63
CA VAL A 143 -6.91 -15.75 5.51
C VAL A 143 -5.73 -14.95 6.01
N ASP A 144 -4.97 -15.53 6.95
CA ASP A 144 -3.82 -14.87 7.56
C ASP A 144 -2.47 -15.39 7.02
N ASN A 145 -2.37 -16.66 6.63
CA ASN A 145 -1.09 -17.21 6.17
C ASN A 145 -1.24 -18.11 4.93
N PRO A 146 -1.41 -17.50 3.73
CA PRO A 146 -1.54 -18.24 2.48
C PRO A 146 -0.36 -19.16 2.19
N SER A 147 0.85 -18.76 2.62
CA SER A 147 2.05 -19.58 2.46
C SER A 147 1.99 -20.88 3.26
N GLU A 148 1.34 -20.88 4.43
CA GLU A 148 1.13 -22.10 5.20
C GLU A 148 0.04 -22.98 4.60
N ASP A 149 -1.00 -22.37 4.07
CA ASP A 149 -2.07 -23.07 3.36
C ASP A 149 -1.58 -23.74 2.08
N LEU A 150 -0.70 -23.08 1.32
CA LEU A 150 0.04 -23.67 0.21
C LEU A 150 0.92 -24.87 0.64
N LYS A 151 1.57 -24.80 1.80
CA LYS A 151 2.36 -25.95 2.31
C LYS A 151 1.46 -27.13 2.66
N LYS A 152 0.32 -26.89 3.31
CA LYS A 152 -0.66 -27.96 3.61
C LYS A 152 -1.15 -28.63 2.35
N LEU A 153 -1.37 -27.86 1.28
CA LEU A 153 -1.77 -28.44 0.00
C LEU A 153 -0.64 -29.28 -0.64
N HIS A 154 0.61 -28.80 -0.62
CA HIS A 154 1.75 -29.63 -1.06
C HIS A 154 1.89 -30.92 -0.25
N ASP A 155 1.74 -30.83 1.08
CA ASP A 155 1.81 -31.99 1.98
C ASP A 155 0.66 -32.99 1.67
N LYS A 156 -0.56 -32.49 1.36
CA LYS A 156 -1.72 -33.33 0.94
C LYS A 156 -1.45 -34.13 -0.33
N TYR A 157 -0.74 -33.56 -1.30
CA TYR A 157 -0.42 -34.20 -2.58
C TYR A 157 0.97 -34.85 -2.62
N PHE A 158 1.68 -34.92 -1.49
CA PHE A 158 3.04 -35.48 -1.38
C PHE A 158 4.05 -34.82 -2.33
N LEU A 159 3.94 -33.51 -2.52
CA LEU A 159 4.78 -32.73 -3.43
C LEU A 159 5.85 -31.93 -2.68
N PRO A 160 6.99 -31.61 -3.35
CA PRO A 160 7.98 -30.71 -2.77
C PRO A 160 7.37 -29.32 -2.54
N ARG A 161 7.82 -28.66 -1.47
CA ARG A 161 7.34 -27.33 -1.10
C ARG A 161 7.85 -26.29 -2.09
N ILE A 162 6.93 -25.66 -2.80
CA ILE A 162 7.20 -24.51 -3.68
C ILE A 162 6.60 -23.25 -3.06
N THR A 163 7.31 -22.13 -3.20
CA THR A 163 6.84 -20.81 -2.81
C THR A 163 6.65 -19.92 -4.03
N SER A 164 5.88 -18.83 -3.91
CA SER A 164 5.75 -17.81 -4.97
C SER A 164 7.12 -17.23 -5.39
N ASN A 165 8.02 -17.01 -4.44
CA ASN A 165 9.40 -16.60 -4.70
C ASN A 165 10.17 -17.59 -5.59
N MET A 166 10.01 -18.88 -5.34
CA MET A 166 10.66 -19.93 -6.14
C MET A 166 10.10 -19.98 -7.56
N ALA A 167 8.77 -19.84 -7.73
CA ALA A 167 8.13 -19.79 -9.04
C ALA A 167 8.62 -18.57 -9.86
N ARG A 168 8.68 -17.38 -9.26
CA ARG A 168 9.22 -16.18 -9.93
C ARG A 168 10.72 -16.29 -10.23
N SER A 169 11.50 -16.89 -9.33
CA SER A 169 12.93 -17.15 -9.56
C SER A 169 13.15 -18.10 -10.73
N PHE A 170 12.28 -19.12 -10.88
CA PHE A 170 12.29 -19.99 -12.05
C PHE A 170 12.03 -19.20 -13.34
N VAL A 171 10.98 -18.37 -13.39
CA VAL A 171 10.67 -17.53 -14.56
C VAL A 171 11.84 -16.60 -14.89
N HIS A 172 12.50 -16.04 -13.87
CA HIS A 172 13.69 -15.22 -14.03
C HIS A 172 14.87 -15.98 -14.65
N ALA A 173 15.11 -17.21 -14.21
CA ALA A 173 16.14 -18.08 -14.78
C ALA A 173 15.82 -18.48 -16.23
N VAL A 174 14.54 -18.71 -16.57
CA VAL A 174 14.12 -18.96 -17.96
C VAL A 174 14.44 -17.74 -18.84
N MET A 175 14.13 -16.52 -18.38
CA MET A 175 14.44 -15.30 -19.12
C MET A 175 15.95 -15.09 -19.34
N GLN A 176 16.78 -15.35 -18.33
CA GLN A 176 18.24 -15.26 -18.48
C GLN A 176 18.80 -16.22 -19.53
N ASN A 177 18.21 -17.42 -19.67
CA ASN A 177 18.62 -18.37 -20.70
C ASN A 177 18.07 -17.98 -22.08
N TYR A 178 16.92 -17.32 -22.13
CA TYR A 178 16.30 -16.81 -23.35
C TYR A 178 17.22 -15.81 -24.07
N ASP A 179 17.75 -14.83 -23.34
CA ASP A 179 18.70 -13.82 -23.87
C ASP A 179 20.03 -14.42 -24.37
N LEU A 180 20.45 -15.58 -23.83
CA LEU A 180 21.71 -16.25 -24.21
C LEU A 180 21.59 -17.09 -25.48
N THR A 181 20.38 -17.54 -25.83
CA THR A 181 20.12 -18.41 -27.00
C THR A 181 19.87 -17.65 -28.31
N ASP A 182 19.75 -16.32 -28.25
CA ASP A 182 19.33 -15.47 -29.37
C ASP A 182 20.44 -15.03 -30.33
N GLU A 183 21.73 -15.19 -29.99
CA GLU A 183 22.79 -15.04 -31.00
C GLU A 183 22.80 -16.22 -32.00
N GLU A 184 22.24 -17.39 -31.66
CA GLU A 184 22.26 -18.59 -32.53
C GLU A 184 20.96 -18.86 -33.30
N ASN A 185 19.79 -18.36 -32.85
CA ASN A 185 18.47 -18.76 -33.39
C ASN A 185 17.82 -17.80 -34.41
N LEU A 186 18.59 -16.92 -35.04
CA LEU A 186 18.14 -16.01 -36.12
C LEU A 186 17.66 -16.72 -37.41
N LEU A 187 17.59 -18.06 -37.43
CA LEU A 187 17.15 -18.85 -38.58
C LEU A 187 15.87 -19.63 -38.25
N CYS A 188 14.73 -18.99 -38.49
CA CYS A 188 13.40 -19.58 -38.67
C CYS A 188 12.97 -20.64 -37.62
N PRO A 189 12.29 -20.24 -36.53
CA PRO A 189 11.71 -21.21 -35.64
C PRO A 189 10.37 -21.70 -36.23
N ALA A 190 10.28 -23.01 -36.45
CA ALA A 190 8.98 -23.69 -36.55
C ALA A 190 8.08 -23.24 -35.39
N GLU A 191 6.77 -23.23 -35.62
CA GLU A 191 5.74 -22.87 -34.62
C GLU A 191 5.74 -23.90 -33.48
N GLU A 192 6.72 -23.84 -32.59
CA GLU A 192 6.68 -24.65 -31.38
C GLU A 192 5.49 -24.17 -30.53
N PRO A 193 4.67 -25.11 -30.04
CA PRO A 193 3.54 -24.77 -29.19
C PRO A 193 4.04 -24.10 -27.92
N GLU A 194 3.35 -23.05 -27.50
CA GLU A 194 3.62 -22.35 -26.25
C GLU A 194 3.73 -23.35 -25.07
N PRO A 195 4.70 -23.17 -24.16
CA PRO A 195 4.83 -24.04 -23.00
C PRO A 195 3.52 -24.09 -22.20
N THR A 196 3.17 -25.25 -21.67
CA THR A 196 1.91 -25.42 -20.94
C THR A 196 1.80 -24.57 -19.68
N TRP A 197 2.93 -24.15 -19.10
CA TRP A 197 2.99 -23.23 -17.96
C TRP A 197 2.91 -21.75 -18.37
N MET A 198 2.91 -21.43 -19.67
CA MET A 198 2.82 -20.05 -20.17
C MET A 198 1.38 -19.54 -20.10
N ASN A 199 1.19 -18.46 -19.35
CA ASN A 199 -0.07 -17.73 -19.22
C ASN A 199 0.14 -16.22 -19.36
N ALA A 200 -0.96 -15.46 -19.39
CA ALA A 200 -0.90 -14.01 -19.60
C ALA A 200 -0.14 -13.26 -18.49
N ASN A 201 -0.23 -13.70 -17.22
CA ASN A 201 0.55 -13.11 -16.12
C ASN A 201 2.04 -13.38 -16.30
N THR A 202 2.40 -14.61 -16.67
CA THR A 202 3.79 -15.03 -16.88
C THR A 202 4.42 -14.31 -18.06
N ALA A 203 3.72 -14.25 -19.20
CA ALA A 203 4.16 -13.51 -20.38
C ALA A 203 4.36 -12.01 -20.04
N PHE A 204 3.42 -11.40 -19.29
CA PHE A 204 3.57 -10.01 -18.89
C PHE A 204 4.70 -9.80 -17.88
N TYR A 205 4.89 -10.71 -16.92
CA TYR A 205 6.01 -10.68 -15.99
C TYR A 205 7.36 -10.72 -16.71
N MET A 206 7.50 -11.64 -17.67
CA MET A 206 8.66 -11.75 -18.56
C MET A 206 8.88 -10.49 -19.38
N LEU A 207 7.84 -9.94 -20.01
CA LEU A 207 7.94 -8.68 -20.76
C LEU A 207 8.41 -7.52 -19.88
N LYS A 208 7.92 -7.41 -18.64
CA LYS A 208 8.35 -6.37 -17.69
C LYS A 208 9.82 -6.48 -17.30
N MET A 209 10.40 -7.69 -17.32
CA MET A 209 11.83 -7.87 -17.06
C MET A 209 12.69 -7.29 -18.18
N LEU A 210 12.33 -7.54 -19.45
CA LEU A 210 13.06 -7.02 -20.61
C LEU A 210 12.73 -5.55 -20.93
N HIS A 211 11.47 -5.16 -20.71
CA HIS A 211 10.96 -3.82 -20.99
C HIS A 211 10.26 -3.23 -19.76
N PRO A 212 11.02 -2.77 -18.74
CA PRO A 212 10.46 -2.18 -17.55
C PRO A 212 9.50 -1.03 -17.84
N VAL A 213 8.34 -1.04 -17.19
CA VAL A 213 7.36 0.04 -17.31
C VAL A 213 7.89 1.25 -16.55
N THR A 214 8.22 2.32 -17.26
CA THR A 214 8.61 3.60 -16.67
C THR A 214 7.74 4.73 -17.21
N VAL A 215 7.75 5.89 -16.56
CA VAL A 215 6.98 7.06 -17.01
C VAL A 215 7.39 7.57 -18.41
N HIS A 216 8.63 7.32 -18.85
CA HIS A 216 9.18 7.83 -20.11
C HIS A 216 9.47 6.75 -21.16
N ALA A 217 9.36 5.46 -20.82
CA ALA A 217 9.59 4.39 -21.78
C ALA A 217 8.58 4.44 -22.95
N ALA A 218 9.00 4.02 -24.13
CA ALA A 218 8.08 3.72 -25.22
C ALA A 218 7.47 2.32 -25.02
N PRO A 219 6.23 2.06 -25.47
CA PRO A 219 5.67 0.72 -25.49
C PRO A 219 6.59 -0.26 -26.23
N PRO A 220 6.71 -1.51 -25.75
CA PRO A 220 7.51 -2.53 -26.42
C PRO A 220 6.97 -2.78 -27.82
N GLU A 221 7.84 -2.86 -28.82
CA GLU A 221 7.45 -3.14 -30.20
C GLU A 221 6.80 -4.52 -30.33
N LYS A 222 6.03 -4.73 -31.40
CA LYS A 222 5.33 -6.00 -31.63
C LYS A 222 6.29 -7.19 -31.67
N ALA A 223 7.47 -7.02 -32.28
CA ALA A 223 8.49 -8.08 -32.36
C ALA A 223 8.94 -8.55 -30.97
N ALA A 224 9.21 -7.62 -30.05
CA ALA A 224 9.62 -7.94 -28.68
C ALA A 224 8.52 -8.68 -27.90
N ARG A 225 7.25 -8.29 -28.07
CA ARG A 225 6.13 -8.99 -27.40
C ARG A 225 5.90 -10.38 -27.98
N MET A 226 5.96 -10.51 -29.31
CA MET A 226 5.84 -11.80 -30.00
C MET A 226 6.97 -12.77 -29.66
N HIS A 227 8.15 -12.23 -29.34
CA HIS A 227 9.30 -13.00 -28.88
C HIS A 227 9.06 -13.61 -27.49
N ILE A 228 8.36 -12.90 -26.59
CA ILE A 228 7.93 -13.44 -25.30
C ILE A 228 6.80 -14.46 -25.44
N SER A 229 5.71 -14.07 -26.11
CA SER A 229 4.59 -14.97 -26.37
C SER A 229 3.75 -14.46 -27.53
N ARG A 230 3.53 -15.31 -28.53
CA ARG A 230 2.65 -14.99 -29.66
C ARG A 230 1.19 -14.96 -29.23
N LYS A 231 0.83 -15.85 -28.30
CA LYS A 231 -0.55 -15.99 -27.80
C LYS A 231 -0.99 -14.76 -26.99
N TYR A 232 -0.10 -14.21 -26.16
CA TYR A 232 -0.43 -13.16 -25.20
C TYR A 232 0.13 -11.77 -25.58
N GLU A 233 0.63 -11.58 -26.80
CA GLU A 233 1.29 -10.34 -27.23
C GLU A 233 0.40 -9.09 -27.06
N SER A 234 -0.89 -9.22 -27.38
CA SER A 234 -1.86 -8.13 -27.30
C SER A 234 -2.24 -7.84 -25.85
N HIS A 235 -2.47 -8.87 -25.03
CA HIS A 235 -2.67 -8.70 -23.58
C HIS A 235 -1.48 -8.00 -22.93
N CYS A 236 -0.26 -8.39 -23.30
CA CYS A 236 0.95 -7.76 -22.77
C CYS A 236 1.04 -6.28 -23.15
N LEU A 237 0.67 -5.90 -24.38
CA LEU A 237 0.60 -4.50 -24.79
C LEU A 237 -0.42 -3.72 -23.95
N SER A 238 -1.65 -4.23 -23.85
CA SER A 238 -2.73 -3.60 -23.08
C SER A 238 -2.33 -3.40 -21.61
N LEU A 239 -1.75 -4.43 -20.99
CA LEU A 239 -1.24 -4.38 -19.61
C LEU A 239 -0.08 -3.39 -19.44
N TRP A 240 0.87 -3.37 -20.38
CA TRP A 240 2.02 -2.47 -20.32
C TRP A 240 1.56 -1.01 -20.41
N CYS A 241 0.71 -0.70 -21.38
CA CYS A 241 0.14 0.63 -21.59
C CYS A 241 -0.71 1.08 -20.39
N GLY A 242 -1.56 0.20 -19.87
CA GLY A 242 -2.37 0.46 -18.67
C GLY A 242 -1.51 0.80 -17.45
N ASN A 243 -0.46 0.00 -17.19
CA ASN A 243 0.47 0.26 -16.09
C ASN A 243 1.23 1.58 -16.27
N GLN A 244 1.67 1.90 -17.49
CA GLN A 244 2.33 3.19 -17.73
C GLN A 244 1.37 4.36 -17.49
N LYS A 245 0.13 4.27 -17.99
CA LYS A 245 -0.89 5.30 -17.76
C LYS A 245 -1.10 5.52 -16.25
N LYS A 246 -1.14 4.45 -15.44
CA LYS A 246 -1.23 4.55 -13.97
C LYS A 246 -0.01 5.23 -13.34
N LEU A 247 1.21 4.85 -13.73
CA LEU A 247 2.43 5.50 -13.23
C LEU A 247 2.44 6.99 -13.55
N ARG A 248 1.99 7.38 -14.75
CA ARG A 248 1.88 8.78 -15.15
C ARG A 248 0.78 9.53 -14.40
N LYS A 249 -0.38 8.91 -14.19
CA LYS A 249 -1.43 9.46 -13.30
C LYS A 249 -0.86 9.71 -11.90
N ARG A 250 -0.15 8.74 -11.32
CA ARG A 250 0.49 8.88 -9.99
C ARG A 250 1.50 10.02 -9.97
N LEU A 251 2.37 10.12 -10.98
CA LEU A 251 3.33 11.23 -11.10
C LEU A 251 2.63 12.60 -11.14
N VAL A 252 1.51 12.72 -11.86
CA VAL A 252 0.70 13.95 -11.87
C VAL A 252 0.16 14.25 -10.46
N LEU A 253 -0.42 13.26 -9.79
CA LEU A 253 -0.96 13.41 -8.43
C LEU A 253 0.11 13.86 -7.44
N ASP A 254 1.30 13.25 -7.50
CA ASP A 254 2.43 13.57 -6.63
C ASP A 254 3.00 14.97 -6.90
N THR A 255 2.91 15.45 -8.15
CA THR A 255 3.46 16.76 -8.55
C THR A 255 2.66 17.94 -7.99
N PHE A 256 1.33 17.85 -7.98
CA PHE A 256 0.47 18.98 -7.62
C PHE A 256 0.17 19.07 -6.11
N GLY A 257 0.69 18.14 -5.30
CA GLY A 257 0.64 18.22 -3.85
C GLY A 257 -0.80 18.24 -3.27
N PRO A 258 -1.03 18.85 -2.08
CA PRO A 258 -2.33 18.80 -1.41
C PRO A 258 -3.39 19.74 -2.01
N SER A 259 -2.99 20.76 -2.76
CA SER A 259 -3.91 21.75 -3.33
C SER A 259 -4.42 21.28 -4.69
N ARG A 260 -5.75 21.10 -4.81
CA ARG A 260 -6.38 20.68 -6.05
C ARG A 260 -6.03 21.66 -7.19
N PRO A 261 -5.28 21.23 -8.22
CA PRO A 261 -4.97 22.09 -9.37
C PRO A 261 -6.22 22.32 -10.22
N SER A 262 -6.19 23.31 -11.13
CA SER A 262 -7.20 23.39 -12.18
C SER A 262 -6.88 22.39 -13.29
N GLU A 263 -7.92 21.91 -13.98
CA GLU A 263 -7.75 20.97 -15.11
C GLU A 263 -6.79 21.51 -16.18
N SER A 264 -6.90 22.80 -16.52
CA SER A 264 -5.99 23.48 -17.47
C SER A 264 -4.53 23.47 -16.99
N LYS A 265 -4.27 23.59 -15.67
CA LYS A 265 -2.91 23.48 -15.13
C LYS A 265 -2.38 22.06 -15.26
N VAL A 266 -3.21 21.06 -15.00
CA VAL A 266 -2.85 19.64 -15.18
C VAL A 266 -2.56 19.35 -16.65
N HIS A 267 -3.45 19.77 -17.55
CA HIS A 267 -3.29 19.61 -18.99
C HIS A 267 -1.97 20.23 -19.50
N SER A 268 -1.71 21.50 -19.16
CA SER A 268 -0.48 22.17 -19.58
C SER A 268 0.78 21.50 -19.01
N TRP A 269 0.70 20.92 -17.81
CA TRP A 269 1.81 20.17 -17.25
C TRP A 269 2.05 18.84 -17.96
N ILE A 270 0.98 18.12 -18.33
CA ILE A 270 1.04 16.86 -19.09
C ILE A 270 1.66 17.12 -20.47
N GLU A 271 1.22 18.17 -21.17
CA GLU A 271 1.78 18.57 -22.48
C GLU A 271 3.29 18.81 -22.40
N LYS A 272 3.77 19.44 -21.32
CA LYS A 272 5.20 19.69 -21.09
C LYS A 272 6.02 18.41 -20.92
N GLN A 273 5.40 17.27 -20.60
CA GLN A 273 6.12 16.00 -20.49
C GLN A 273 6.46 15.39 -21.86
N GLY A 274 5.85 15.87 -22.94
CA GLY A 274 6.12 15.39 -24.30
C GLY A 274 5.70 13.94 -24.56
N TRP A 275 4.75 13.42 -23.77
CA TRP A 275 4.23 12.07 -23.96
C TRP A 275 3.34 12.00 -25.22
N MET A 276 3.63 11.06 -26.12
CA MET A 276 2.90 10.87 -27.38
C MET A 276 1.86 9.75 -27.31
N GLU A 277 2.10 8.75 -26.47
CA GLU A 277 1.23 7.59 -26.25
C GLU A 277 0.92 7.48 -24.76
N ASN A 278 -0.11 6.72 -24.35
CA ASN A 278 -0.47 6.49 -22.93
C ASN A 278 -0.56 7.79 -22.10
N VAL A 279 -1.03 8.86 -22.74
CA VAL A 279 -1.18 10.18 -22.11
C VAL A 279 -2.39 10.10 -21.16
N PRO A 280 -2.23 10.39 -19.87
CA PRO A 280 -3.36 10.39 -18.96
C PRO A 280 -4.26 11.59 -19.27
N ASP A 281 -5.58 11.39 -19.13
CA ASP A 281 -6.55 12.45 -19.37
C ASP A 281 -6.63 13.38 -18.15
N ALA A 282 -6.56 14.68 -18.38
CA ALA A 282 -6.57 15.67 -17.30
C ALA A 282 -7.90 15.66 -16.55
N ALA A 283 -9.04 15.55 -17.26
CA ALA A 283 -10.35 15.53 -16.62
C ALA A 283 -10.56 14.26 -15.78
N GLU A 284 -10.09 13.10 -16.26
CA GLU A 284 -10.07 11.82 -15.54
C GLU A 284 -9.22 11.93 -14.27
N ILE A 285 -8.00 12.48 -14.37
CA ILE A 285 -7.15 12.76 -13.19
C ILE A 285 -7.86 13.70 -12.22
N MET A 286 -8.54 14.73 -12.71
CA MET A 286 -9.26 15.69 -11.86
C MET A 286 -10.49 15.10 -11.19
N LYS A 287 -11.13 14.09 -11.79
CA LYS A 287 -12.22 13.30 -11.21
C LYS A 287 -11.70 12.39 -10.10
N ASP A 288 -10.58 11.72 -10.37
CA ASP A 288 -9.92 10.81 -9.43
C ASP A 288 -9.05 11.54 -8.40
N TRP A 289 -8.91 12.87 -8.54
CA TRP A 289 -8.14 13.73 -7.65
C TRP A 289 -8.73 13.67 -6.25
N LYS A 290 -8.14 12.80 -5.45
CA LYS A 290 -8.27 12.78 -4.00
C LYS A 290 -7.06 13.55 -3.50
N PRO A 291 -7.21 14.64 -2.73
CA PRO A 291 -6.06 15.27 -2.09
C PRO A 291 -5.24 14.16 -1.42
N PRO A 292 -3.92 14.04 -1.70
CA PRO A 292 -3.06 12.96 -1.21
C PRO A 292 -3.34 12.82 0.25
N ARG A 293 -3.91 11.67 0.67
CA ARG A 293 -4.69 11.49 1.91
C ARG A 293 -4.39 12.67 2.81
N SER A 294 -5.18 13.75 2.69
CA SER A 294 -5.37 14.55 3.87
C SER A 294 -6.02 13.50 4.75
N ILE A 295 -5.22 12.84 5.59
CA ILE A 295 -5.76 12.41 6.85
C ILE A 295 -6.38 13.68 7.34
N GLN A 296 -7.70 13.62 7.31
CA GLN A 296 -8.58 14.74 7.51
C GLN A 296 -7.90 15.57 8.60
N ALA A 297 -7.61 16.84 8.33
CA ALA A 297 -7.53 17.78 9.44
C ALA A 297 -8.78 17.44 10.27
N PRO A 298 -8.65 16.90 11.49
CA PRO A 298 -9.53 15.81 11.88
C PRO A 298 -10.98 16.18 11.71
N THR A 299 -11.68 15.32 11.00
CA THR A 299 -13.00 15.49 10.36
C THR A 299 -14.13 15.87 11.30
N ASP A 300 -13.84 15.96 12.60
CA ASP A 300 -14.66 16.67 13.55
C ASP A 300 -13.74 17.26 14.64
N SER A 301 -13.88 18.56 14.91
CA SER A 301 -13.29 19.25 16.07
C SER A 301 -13.42 18.46 17.37
N LYS A 302 -14.47 17.64 17.49
CA LYS A 302 -14.72 16.74 18.64
C LYS A 302 -13.68 15.63 18.80
N SER A 303 -13.19 15.04 17.70
CA SER A 303 -12.20 13.96 17.75
C SER A 303 -10.82 14.48 18.18
N ILE A 304 -10.39 15.61 17.59
CA ILE A 304 -9.17 16.35 18.00
C ILE A 304 -9.23 16.65 19.49
N ARG A 305 -10.33 17.26 19.90
CA ARG A 305 -10.56 17.64 21.28
C ARG A 305 -10.47 16.45 22.22
N GLN A 306 -11.06 15.31 21.85
CA GLN A 306 -10.97 14.10 22.65
C GLN A 306 -9.53 13.60 22.77
N MET A 307 -8.76 13.64 21.67
CA MET A 307 -7.35 13.22 21.68
C MET A 307 -6.47 14.14 22.52
N ILE A 308 -6.65 15.46 22.42
CA ILE A 308 -5.95 16.47 23.25
C ILE A 308 -6.33 16.29 24.72
N ARG A 309 -7.64 16.23 25.04
CA ARG A 309 -8.12 16.08 26.43
C ARG A 309 -7.65 14.78 27.06
N LYS A 310 -7.55 13.70 26.28
CA LYS A 310 -7.11 12.40 26.80
C LYS A 310 -5.61 12.19 26.66
N GLN A 311 -4.87 13.03 25.94
CA GLN A 311 -3.47 12.79 25.55
C GLN A 311 -3.26 11.32 25.13
N CYS A 312 -4.03 10.86 24.14
CA CYS A 312 -4.04 9.47 23.68
C CYS A 312 -3.61 9.31 22.21
N TRP A 313 -2.44 9.86 21.90
CA TRP A 313 -1.83 9.79 20.57
C TRP A 313 -1.28 8.39 20.30
N LYS A 314 -1.89 7.68 19.35
CA LYS A 314 -1.52 6.29 19.01
C LYS A 314 -0.40 6.28 17.99
N GLY A 315 0.44 5.26 18.06
CA GLY A 315 1.52 5.06 17.10
C GLY A 315 2.82 5.75 17.48
N LEU A 316 2.94 6.26 18.72
CA LEU A 316 4.16 6.89 19.23
C LEU A 316 4.68 6.14 20.45
N GLN A 317 6.00 6.09 20.57
CA GLN A 317 6.70 5.51 21.72
C GLN A 317 7.90 6.40 22.08
N LEU A 318 8.20 6.48 23.38
CA LEU A 318 9.44 7.08 23.87
C LEU A 318 10.50 5.99 23.96
N MET A 319 11.62 6.19 23.25
CA MET A 319 12.77 5.29 23.30
C MET A 319 14.01 6.06 23.77
N ASP A 320 14.73 5.51 24.74
CA ASP A 320 16.08 5.95 25.06
C ASP A 320 17.06 5.30 24.07
N ARG A 321 17.65 6.11 23.19
CA ARG A 321 18.67 5.67 22.24
C ARG A 321 20.00 6.33 22.62
N GLU A 322 20.98 5.50 22.95
CA GLU A 322 22.40 5.88 23.11
C GLU A 322 22.71 6.89 24.23
N GLY A 323 21.92 6.98 25.30
CA GLY A 323 22.21 7.87 26.43
C GLY A 323 22.11 9.37 26.11
N LYS A 324 21.49 9.73 24.98
CA LYS A 324 21.25 11.11 24.50
C LYS A 324 19.85 11.64 24.86
N GLY A 325 19.23 11.03 25.87
CA GLY A 325 17.87 11.32 26.31
C GLY A 325 16.79 10.71 25.41
N LEU A 326 15.55 10.73 25.90
CA LEU A 326 14.38 10.15 25.24
C LEU A 326 14.19 10.71 23.81
N SER A 327 13.78 9.84 22.90
CA SER A 327 13.42 10.16 21.51
C SER A 327 12.02 9.66 21.23
N VAL A 328 11.23 10.42 20.48
CA VAL A 328 9.90 9.97 20.05
C VAL A 328 10.06 9.23 18.72
N VAL A 329 9.61 7.98 18.69
CA VAL A 329 9.63 7.14 17.50
C VAL A 329 8.23 6.64 17.18
N THR A 330 8.00 6.32 15.92
CA THR A 330 6.75 5.74 15.43
C THR A 330 6.67 4.24 15.76
N SER A 331 5.50 3.74 16.17
CA SER A 331 5.23 2.31 16.38
C SER A 331 4.29 1.71 15.32
N ARG A 332 3.96 2.52 14.30
CA ARG A 332 3.24 2.16 13.09
C ARG A 332 3.63 3.15 11.98
N PRO A 333 3.34 2.85 10.70
CA PRO A 333 3.46 3.85 9.66
C PRO A 333 2.44 4.99 9.84
N PHE A 334 2.85 6.19 9.46
CA PHE A 334 2.02 7.39 9.31
C PHE A 334 2.08 7.86 7.85
N ALA A 335 0.96 8.30 7.30
CA ALA A 335 0.96 8.87 5.94
C ALA A 335 1.34 10.35 5.97
N GLY A 336 1.88 10.87 4.87
CA GLY A 336 2.05 12.31 4.67
C GLY A 336 0.73 13.05 4.88
N GLY A 337 0.74 14.09 5.71
CA GLY A 337 -0.45 14.85 6.12
C GLY A 337 -1.19 14.29 7.33
N GLU A 338 -0.71 13.23 7.98
CA GLU A 338 -1.30 12.71 9.24
C GLU A 338 -1.09 13.64 10.43
N VAL A 339 -2.12 13.83 11.27
CA VAL A 339 -1.94 14.40 12.62
C VAL A 339 -1.22 13.38 13.49
N ILE A 340 -0.07 13.77 14.01
CA ILE A 340 0.79 12.94 14.86
C ILE A 340 0.42 13.12 16.34
N CYS A 341 0.57 14.35 16.84
CA CYS A 341 0.18 14.74 18.19
C CYS A 341 0.08 16.27 18.32
N ASP A 342 -0.42 16.77 19.45
CA ASP A 342 -0.35 18.19 19.80
C ASP A 342 0.99 18.55 20.46
N PHE A 343 1.35 19.83 20.37
CA PHE A 343 2.26 20.45 21.33
C PHE A 343 1.44 20.87 22.55
N HIS A 344 1.45 20.05 23.59
CA HIS A 344 0.64 20.26 24.78
C HIS A 344 1.37 21.16 25.79
N GLY A 345 0.77 22.28 26.16
CA GLY A 345 1.32 23.21 27.14
C GLY A 345 0.30 24.23 27.65
N ARG A 346 0.67 24.98 28.70
CA ARG A 346 -0.09 26.11 29.24
C ARG A 346 -0.01 27.29 28.28
N LEU A 347 -1.16 27.85 27.92
CA LEU A 347 -1.21 29.05 27.10
C LEU A 347 -0.87 30.28 27.95
N ILE A 348 0.17 31.01 27.53
CA ILE A 348 0.67 32.21 28.20
C ILE A 348 0.90 33.35 27.19
N SER A 349 1.11 34.56 27.69
CA SER A 349 1.48 35.70 26.85
C SER A 349 2.90 35.54 26.27
N ARG A 350 3.18 36.23 25.15
CA ARG A 350 4.53 36.24 24.58
C ARG A 350 5.55 36.82 25.56
N GLU A 351 5.19 37.86 26.28
CA GLU A 351 6.04 38.53 27.27
C GLU A 351 6.43 37.56 28.40
N GLU A 352 5.45 36.83 28.94
CA GLU A 352 5.67 35.81 29.98
C GLU A 352 6.56 34.66 29.47
N GLY A 353 6.33 34.18 28.24
CA GLY A 353 7.18 33.15 27.64
C GLY A 353 8.63 33.61 27.43
N LEU A 354 8.84 34.89 27.10
CA LEU A 354 10.18 35.48 26.99
C LEU A 354 10.86 35.61 28.36
N GLU A 355 10.11 35.93 29.42
CA GLU A 355 10.64 35.97 30.79
C GLU A 355 11.09 34.57 31.27
N ILE A 356 10.26 33.54 31.04
CA ILE A 356 10.60 32.14 31.37
C ILE A 356 11.87 31.70 30.63
N HIS A 357 11.98 32.05 29.34
CA HIS A 357 13.16 31.72 28.54
C HIS A 357 14.43 32.42 29.06
N GLN A 358 14.35 33.71 29.40
CA GLN A 358 15.49 34.50 29.87
C GLN A 358 16.03 34.05 31.23
N ASN A 359 15.17 33.49 32.08
CA ASN A 359 15.54 33.05 33.42
C ASN A 359 16.28 31.69 33.45
N ASN A 360 16.62 31.10 32.28
CA ASN A 360 17.35 29.83 32.14
C ASN A 360 16.70 28.61 32.84
N GLU A 361 15.42 28.71 33.20
CA GLU A 361 14.62 27.55 33.62
C GLU A 361 14.24 26.66 32.41
N ALA A 362 14.51 27.13 31.19
CA ALA A 362 13.99 26.52 29.97
C ALA A 362 14.91 25.49 29.31
N GLN A 363 14.42 24.25 29.20
CA GLN A 363 14.98 23.27 28.28
C GLN A 363 14.53 23.61 26.84
N ALA A 364 15.47 23.66 25.89
CA ALA A 364 15.16 23.92 24.48
C ALA A 364 14.06 22.95 23.98
N GLY A 365 13.00 23.49 23.35
CA GLY A 365 11.86 22.73 22.83
C GLY A 365 10.59 22.71 23.70
N HIS A 366 10.57 23.39 24.85
CA HIS A 366 9.40 23.44 25.75
C HIS A 366 8.54 24.71 25.62
N LEU A 367 8.99 25.70 24.85
CA LEU A 367 8.21 26.88 24.50
C LEU A 367 7.85 26.83 23.02
N PHE A 368 6.61 27.17 22.69
CA PHE A 368 6.17 27.31 21.30
C PHE A 368 5.48 28.65 21.12
N PHE A 369 6.16 29.59 20.45
CA PHE A 369 5.62 30.92 20.16
C PHE A 369 4.82 30.92 18.87
N PHE A 370 3.72 31.66 18.84
CA PHE A 370 2.86 31.81 17.66
C PHE A 370 2.05 33.10 17.72
N THR A 371 1.50 33.52 16.57
CA THR A 371 0.57 34.66 16.49
C THR A 371 -0.86 34.14 16.39
N ASN A 372 -1.76 34.61 17.24
CA ASN A 372 -3.16 34.21 17.22
C ASN A 372 -3.95 34.89 16.08
N LYS A 373 -5.23 34.52 15.92
CA LYS A 373 -6.14 35.09 14.89
C LYS A 373 -6.33 36.61 14.96
N ASN A 374 -6.04 37.22 16.10
CA ASN A 374 -6.17 38.67 16.34
C ASN A 374 -4.83 39.41 16.15
N GLY A 375 -3.77 38.73 15.69
CA GLY A 375 -2.44 39.33 15.54
C GLY A 375 -1.67 39.50 16.86
N GLN A 376 -2.12 38.87 17.95
CA GLN A 376 -1.44 38.93 19.24
C GLN A 376 -0.45 37.77 19.36
N GLY A 377 0.76 38.07 19.83
CA GLY A 377 1.77 37.06 20.13
C GLY A 377 1.41 36.27 21.39
N MET A 378 1.48 34.95 21.30
CA MET A 378 1.17 34.00 22.37
C MET A 378 2.28 32.94 22.46
N CYS A 379 2.32 32.20 23.57
CA CYS A 379 3.25 31.09 23.74
C CYS A 379 2.56 29.91 24.44
N LEU A 380 2.89 28.68 24.01
CA LEU A 380 2.58 27.46 24.76
C LEU A 380 3.80 27.05 25.58
N ASP A 381 3.62 26.91 26.89
CA ASP A 381 4.62 26.48 27.85
C ASP A 381 4.39 25.03 28.30
N ALA A 382 5.35 24.16 27.99
CA ALA A 382 5.29 22.73 28.27
C ALA A 382 6.29 22.27 29.35
N HIS A 383 6.82 23.16 30.20
CA HIS A 383 7.85 22.80 31.20
C HIS A 383 7.34 21.92 32.35
N GLU A 384 6.08 22.07 32.76
CA GLU A 384 5.50 21.27 33.84
C GLU A 384 5.33 19.81 33.41
N GLU A 385 6.07 18.90 34.05
CA GLU A 385 5.92 17.46 33.88
C GLU A 385 5.73 16.74 35.24
N PRO A 386 4.63 16.00 35.43
CA PRO A 386 3.45 15.93 34.55
C PRO A 386 2.65 17.25 34.56
N CYS A 387 1.94 17.58 33.48
CA CYS A 387 1.11 18.78 33.44
C CYS A 387 -0.12 18.63 34.37
N ASP A 388 -0.63 19.75 34.88
CA ASP A 388 -1.76 19.79 35.82
C ASP A 388 -3.00 19.03 35.35
N CYS A 389 -3.30 19.07 34.05
CA CYS A 389 -4.46 18.39 33.47
C CYS A 389 -4.24 16.90 33.18
N HIS A 390 -2.99 16.41 33.20
CA HIS A 390 -2.64 15.00 33.00
C HIS A 390 -1.55 14.52 33.98
N PRO A 391 -1.82 14.45 35.30
CA PRO A 391 -0.80 14.18 36.34
C PRO A 391 -0.15 12.78 36.26
N ASN A 392 -0.64 11.90 35.40
CA ASN A 392 -0.14 10.53 35.24
C ASN A 392 0.31 10.22 33.80
N LYS A 393 0.60 11.24 32.98
CA LYS A 393 0.97 11.05 31.57
C LYS A 393 2.13 11.95 31.17
N THR A 394 2.98 11.43 30.29
CA THR A 394 3.94 12.22 29.51
C THR A 394 3.32 12.58 28.17
N THR A 395 3.47 13.84 27.77
CA THR A 395 3.01 14.35 26.47
C THR A 395 4.12 14.23 25.44
N PHE A 396 3.78 13.76 24.23
CA PHE A 396 4.79 13.48 23.20
C PHE A 396 5.35 14.75 22.56
N GLY A 397 4.54 15.78 22.33
CA GLY A 397 4.92 16.95 21.53
C GLY A 397 6.19 17.66 22.00
N ARG A 398 6.32 17.89 23.31
CA ARG A 398 7.52 18.51 23.93
C ARG A 398 8.79 17.65 23.84
N GLN A 399 8.64 16.34 23.65
CA GLN A 399 9.76 15.40 23.54
C GLN A 399 10.32 15.30 22.11
N ILE A 400 9.65 15.93 21.13
CA ILE A 400 10.07 15.86 19.72
C ILE A 400 11.29 16.75 19.49
N LYS A 401 12.38 16.13 19.05
CA LYS A 401 13.66 16.82 18.87
C LYS A 401 13.68 17.68 17.61
N HIS A 402 14.46 18.76 17.68
CA HIS A 402 14.75 19.62 16.54
C HIS A 402 15.53 18.90 15.42
N SER A 403 15.23 19.22 14.16
CA SER A 403 16.14 19.04 13.03
C SER A 403 15.65 19.77 11.78
N VAL A 404 16.45 20.69 11.21
CA VAL A 404 16.15 21.28 9.88
C VAL A 404 16.29 20.24 8.77
N LYS A 405 17.37 19.43 8.78
CA LYS A 405 17.71 18.51 7.68
C LYS A 405 16.89 17.22 7.67
N ARG A 406 16.42 16.79 8.84
CA ARG A 406 15.69 15.52 9.03
C ARG A 406 14.29 15.75 9.58
N ALA A 407 13.75 16.97 9.46
CA ALA A 407 12.35 17.22 9.79
C ALA A 407 11.45 16.34 8.92
N ASN A 408 10.59 15.59 9.57
CA ASN A 408 9.51 14.82 8.95
C ASN A 408 8.14 15.28 9.46
N LEU A 409 8.11 16.31 10.30
CA LEU A 409 6.91 16.94 10.84
C LEU A 409 6.87 18.45 10.55
N SER A 410 5.66 18.97 10.42
CA SER A 410 5.35 20.38 10.31
C SER A 410 4.29 20.75 11.37
N PRO A 411 4.59 21.66 12.30
CA PRO A 411 3.58 22.17 13.22
C PRO A 411 2.57 23.07 12.49
N ARG A 412 1.30 23.00 12.88
CA ARG A 412 0.22 23.84 12.36
C ARG A 412 -0.64 24.38 13.48
N LEU A 413 -1.02 25.66 13.37
CA LEU A 413 -1.95 26.30 14.29
C LEU A 413 -3.40 25.99 13.90
N HIS A 414 -4.15 25.42 14.84
CA HIS A 414 -5.57 25.12 14.76
C HIS A 414 -6.32 25.78 15.90
N PHE A 415 -7.63 25.94 15.74
CA PHE A 415 -8.53 26.42 16.80
C PHE A 415 -9.57 25.34 17.11
N VAL A 416 -9.65 24.93 18.37
CA VAL A 416 -10.63 23.94 18.86
C VAL A 416 -11.47 24.62 19.92
N GLU A 417 -12.72 24.95 19.60
CA GLU A 417 -13.58 25.79 20.47
C GLU A 417 -12.96 27.14 20.82
N ASP A 418 -12.39 27.83 19.82
CA ASP A 418 -11.67 29.11 19.97
C ASP A 418 -10.35 29.05 20.75
N GLU A 419 -9.99 27.91 21.33
CA GLU A 419 -8.67 27.71 21.95
C GLU A 419 -7.61 27.33 20.90
N PRO A 420 -6.45 28.01 20.91
CA PRO A 420 -5.36 27.70 19.98
C PRO A 420 -4.67 26.38 20.35
N VAL A 421 -4.41 25.56 19.35
CA VAL A 421 -3.70 24.28 19.48
C VAL A 421 -2.67 24.18 18.36
N ILE A 422 -1.45 23.77 18.70
CA ILE A 422 -0.43 23.41 17.73
C ILE A 422 -0.49 21.90 17.49
N LEU A 423 -0.77 21.48 16.26
CA LEU A 423 -0.76 20.08 15.84
C LEU A 423 0.47 19.80 14.98
N PHE A 424 1.18 18.71 15.28
CA PHE A 424 2.24 18.20 14.42
C PHE A 424 1.65 17.33 13.31
N MET A 425 1.96 17.70 12.06
CA MET A 425 1.52 17.01 10.87
C MET A 425 2.70 16.32 10.19
N ALA A 426 2.55 15.08 9.73
CA ALA A 426 3.57 14.44 8.91
C ALA A 426 3.76 15.19 7.58
N THR A 427 5.01 15.44 7.17
CA THR A 427 5.31 16.12 5.89
C THR A 427 5.49 15.15 4.73
N ARG A 428 5.67 13.86 5.04
CA ARG A 428 5.78 12.72 4.12
C ARG A 428 5.29 11.47 4.83
N ASP A 429 5.22 10.35 4.12
CA ASP A 429 5.04 9.05 4.78
C ASP A 429 6.21 8.78 5.74
N ILE A 430 5.90 8.31 6.95
CA ILE A 430 6.84 7.98 8.02
C ILE A 430 6.65 6.50 8.36
N GLN A 431 7.67 5.67 8.20
CA GLN A 431 7.63 4.24 8.49
C GLN A 431 7.70 3.97 10.00
N THR A 432 7.39 2.74 10.41
CA THR A 432 7.59 2.27 11.80
C THR A 432 9.06 2.39 12.22
N ASP A 433 9.31 2.67 13.49
CA ASP A 433 10.62 2.84 14.14
C ASP A 433 11.46 4.05 13.66
N GLU A 434 10.88 4.91 12.81
CA GLU A 434 11.47 6.21 12.46
C GLU A 434 11.32 7.20 13.63
N GLU A 435 12.39 7.96 13.88
CA GLU A 435 12.36 9.07 14.83
C GLU A 435 11.66 10.28 14.20
N ILE A 436 10.71 10.86 14.94
CA ILE A 436 10.02 12.08 14.50
C ILE A 436 10.76 13.33 14.98
N ARG A 437 10.85 14.31 14.08
CA ARG A 437 11.58 15.56 14.28
C ARG A 437 10.88 16.70 13.54
N TYR A 438 10.95 17.91 14.09
CA TYR A 438 10.46 19.11 13.42
C TYR A 438 11.50 20.23 13.44
N ASP A 439 11.36 21.17 12.53
CA ASP A 439 12.16 22.39 12.54
C ASP A 439 11.59 23.35 13.59
N TYR A 440 12.42 23.82 14.51
CA TYR A 440 11.99 24.74 15.56
C TYR A 440 11.80 26.16 14.98
N GLY A 441 12.35 26.48 13.81
CA GLY A 441 12.29 27.83 13.23
C GLY A 441 13.38 28.77 13.78
N ASP A 442 14.44 28.21 14.35
CA ASP A 442 15.54 28.91 15.01
C ASP A 442 16.61 29.35 13.98
N ASN A 443 16.27 30.33 13.14
CA ASN A 443 17.29 31.17 12.51
C ASN A 443 17.91 32.01 13.61
N LYS A 444 19.17 32.47 13.49
CA LYS A 444 20.01 33.11 14.54
C LYS A 444 19.43 34.31 15.35
N ARG A 445 18.14 34.63 15.22
CA ARG A 445 17.35 35.63 15.93
C ARG A 445 15.89 35.22 16.27
N SER A 446 15.45 33.98 16.03
CA SER A 446 14.04 33.59 16.13
C SER A 446 13.80 32.41 17.07
N PHE A 447 12.73 32.48 17.87
CA PHE A 447 12.40 31.49 18.90
C PHE A 447 11.70 30.27 18.29
N ALA A 448 11.55 29.20 19.06
CA ALA A 448 10.79 28.01 18.64
C ALA A 448 9.35 28.41 18.25
N GLY A 449 8.97 28.22 16.99
CA GLY A 449 7.67 28.61 16.43
C GLY A 449 7.61 30.02 15.81
N ASP A 450 8.45 30.96 16.26
CA ASP A 450 8.46 32.38 15.82
C ASP A 450 8.93 32.54 14.36
N GLY A 451 9.71 31.59 13.84
CA GLY A 451 10.19 31.58 12.45
C GLY A 451 9.33 30.78 11.47
N LEU A 452 8.22 30.19 11.92
CA LEU A 452 7.42 29.23 11.12
C LEU A 452 6.21 29.87 10.41
N ASP A 453 5.97 31.18 10.57
CA ASP A 453 4.84 31.93 9.97
C ASP A 453 3.53 31.13 9.96
N LEU A 454 3.12 30.63 11.13
CA LEU A 454 1.94 29.79 11.26
C LEU A 454 0.66 30.61 11.02
N THR A 455 0.12 30.58 9.81
CA THR A 455 -1.19 31.15 9.51
C THR A 455 -2.30 30.26 10.08
N PRO A 456 -3.35 30.83 10.69
CA PRO A 456 -4.55 30.07 11.06
C PRO A 456 -5.09 29.29 9.86
N SER A 457 -5.33 27.99 10.05
CA SER A 457 -5.94 27.14 9.02
C SER A 457 -7.41 27.43 8.81
#